data_AF-A0A3P8IUU3-F1
#
_entry.id   AF-A0A3P8IUU3-F1
#
_cell.length_a   1.000
_cell.length_b   1.000
_cell.length_c   1.000
_cell.angle_alpha   90.00
_cell.angle_beta   90.00
_cell.angle_gamma   90.00
#
_symmetry.space_group_name_H-M   'P 1'
#
loop_
_entity.id
_entity.type
_entity.pdbx_description
1 polymer ?
#
loop_
_entity_poly.entity_id
_entity_poly.type
_entity_poly.pdbx_seq_one_letter_code
_entity_poly.pdbx_strand_id
1 'polypeptide(L)'
;MSAINEQTKWEDEVYLLAREDRVEGGIYGPSNKQARQLANRTRYLKTAVESLQDYRDYTFFMTPDDPDGTVAGACRYAGGETLSRGGA
;
A
#
# COMPACT_ATOMS: atom_id res chain seq x y z
N MET A 1 9.16 -19.53 -16.77
CA MET A 1 9.61 -18.94 -15.48
C MET A 1 8.54 -19.21 -14.44
N SER A 2 8.93 -19.55 -13.21
CA SER A 2 7.97 -19.73 -12.11
C SER A 2 7.76 -18.40 -11.39
N ALA A 3 6.53 -18.10 -11.02
CA ALA A 3 6.15 -16.86 -10.32
C ALA A 3 5.39 -17.18 -9.03
N ILE A 4 5.41 -16.25 -8.08
CA ILE A 4 4.56 -16.30 -6.89
C ILE A 4 3.15 -15.87 -7.30
N ASN A 5 2.17 -16.74 -7.08
CA ASN A 5 0.77 -16.40 -7.31
C ASN A 5 0.20 -15.71 -6.08
N GLU A 6 -0.06 -14.41 -6.21
CA GLU A 6 -0.59 -13.57 -5.14
C GLU A 6 -2.09 -13.79 -4.94
N GLN A 7 -2.55 -13.76 -3.70
CA GLN A 7 -3.96 -13.80 -3.33
C GLN A 7 -4.30 -12.55 -2.53
N THR A 8 -5.51 -12.02 -2.69
CA THR A 8 -6.03 -10.94 -1.85
C THR A 8 -6.37 -11.51 -0.46
N LYS A 9 -5.34 -11.77 0.34
CA LYS A 9 -5.43 -12.40 1.65
C LYS A 9 -4.47 -11.73 2.61
N TRP A 10 -4.96 -11.38 3.80
CA TRP A 10 -4.10 -11.03 4.92
C TRP A 10 -3.53 -12.30 5.55
N GLU A 11 -2.22 -12.33 5.73
CA GLU A 11 -1.54 -13.38 6.50
C GLU A 11 -1.21 -12.79 7.87
N ASP A 12 -1.54 -13.45 8.98
CA ASP A 12 -1.35 -12.86 10.32
C ASP A 12 0.12 -12.74 10.71
N GLU A 13 0.95 -13.67 10.23
CA GLU A 13 2.40 -13.71 10.49
C GLU A 13 3.22 -13.87 9.20
N VAL A 14 4.49 -13.49 9.28
CA VAL A 14 5.50 -13.83 8.27
C VAL A 14 6.41 -14.87 8.89
N TYR A 15 6.46 -16.04 8.25
CA TYR A 15 7.18 -17.19 8.76
C TYR A 15 8.68 -16.91 8.86
N LEU A 16 9.27 -16.99 10.05
CA LEU A 16 10.72 -16.94 10.18
C LEU A 16 11.32 -18.31 9.84
N LEU A 17 12.30 -18.34 8.93
CA LEU A 17 13.03 -19.58 8.63
C LEU A 17 13.77 -20.06 9.88
N ALA A 18 13.54 -21.31 10.24
CA ALA A 18 14.25 -21.99 11.31
C ALA A 18 15.55 -22.60 10.79
N ARG A 19 16.48 -22.94 11.70
CA ARG A 19 17.75 -23.60 11.33
C ARG A 19 17.55 -25.01 10.77
N GLU A 20 16.46 -25.66 11.16
CA GLU A 20 16.06 -26.99 10.70
C GLU A 20 15.33 -26.97 9.35
N ASP A 21 14.92 -25.80 8.87
CA ASP A 21 14.32 -25.67 7.55
C ASP A 21 15.36 -25.89 6.46
N ARG A 22 15.00 -26.72 5.49
CA ARG A 22 15.80 -26.88 4.28
C ARG A 22 15.61 -25.66 3.39
N VAL A 23 16.71 -25.18 2.80
CA VAL A 23 16.69 -24.08 1.82
C VAL A 23 16.23 -24.63 0.47
N GLU A 24 14.95 -24.99 0.39
CA GLU A 24 14.32 -25.54 -0.81
C GLU A 24 13.47 -24.49 -1.52
N GLY A 25 13.63 -24.42 -2.84
CA GLY A 25 12.82 -23.59 -3.73
C GLY A 25 11.50 -24.26 -4.14
N GLY A 26 10.94 -23.80 -5.25
CA GLY A 26 9.65 -24.30 -5.76
C GLY A 26 8.44 -23.63 -5.09
N ILE A 27 7.25 -23.95 -5.60
CA ILE A 27 6.00 -23.26 -5.21
C ILE A 27 5.69 -23.39 -3.72
N TYR A 28 6.06 -24.51 -3.08
CA TYR A 28 5.83 -24.78 -1.66
C TYR A 28 7.12 -24.88 -0.84
N GLY A 29 8.27 -24.51 -1.41
CA GLY A 29 9.55 -24.52 -0.71
C GLY A 29 9.55 -23.57 0.50
N PRO A 30 10.16 -23.93 1.64
CA PRO A 30 10.25 -23.08 2.83
C PRO A 30 10.85 -21.70 2.51
N SER A 31 11.85 -21.65 1.63
CA SER A 31 12.51 -20.41 1.21
C SER A 31 11.56 -19.41 0.55
N ASN A 32 10.49 -19.89 -0.11
CA ASN A 32 9.52 -19.04 -0.81
C ASN A 32 8.27 -18.73 0.03
N LYS A 33 8.13 -19.31 1.23
CA LYS A 33 6.95 -19.11 2.09
C LYS A 33 6.77 -17.65 2.50
N GLN A 34 7.85 -17.01 2.95
CA GLN A 34 7.86 -15.59 3.34
C GLN A 34 7.46 -14.69 2.18
N ALA A 35 8.07 -14.90 1.01
CA ALA A 35 7.80 -14.13 -0.18
C ALA A 35 6.32 -14.24 -0.60
N ARG A 36 5.73 -15.44 -0.53
CA ARG A 36 4.30 -15.64 -0.80
C ARG A 36 3.41 -14.93 0.22
N GLN A 37 3.76 -15.00 1.51
CA GLN A 37 2.98 -14.32 2.55
C GLN A 37 3.00 -12.80 2.39
N LEU A 38 4.18 -12.23 2.10
CA LEU A 38 4.33 -10.80 1.83
C LEU A 38 3.58 -10.39 0.57
N ALA A 39 3.68 -11.18 -0.51
CA ALA A 39 2.98 -10.87 -1.75
C ALA A 39 1.44 -10.90 -1.57
N ASN A 40 0.91 -11.84 -0.78
CA ASN A 40 -0.51 -11.86 -0.43
C ASN A 40 -0.94 -10.61 0.35
N ARG A 41 -0.16 -10.21 1.37
CA ARG A 41 -0.40 -8.98 2.14
C ARG A 41 -0.36 -7.74 1.24
N THR A 42 0.62 -7.65 0.34
CA THR A 42 0.73 -6.54 -0.61
C THR A 42 -0.49 -6.47 -1.52
N ARG A 43 -0.95 -7.60 -2.07
CA ARG A 43 -2.16 -7.64 -2.91
C ARG A 43 -3.41 -7.25 -2.12
N TYR A 44 -3.55 -7.74 -0.89
CA TYR A 44 -4.63 -7.34 0.02
C TYR A 44 -4.63 -5.83 0.25
N LEU A 45 -3.49 -5.25 0.63
CA LEU A 45 -3.36 -3.82 0.89
C LEU A 45 -3.62 -2.98 -0.36
N LYS A 46 -3.12 -3.40 -1.52
CA LYS A 46 -3.40 -2.75 -2.79
C LYS A 46 -4.91 -2.68 -3.05
N THR A 47 -5.60 -3.80 -2.93
CA THR A 47 -7.06 -3.84 -3.09
C THR A 47 -7.77 -2.97 -2.05
N ALA A 48 -7.32 -2.97 -0.78
CA ALA A 48 -7.89 -2.12 0.25
C ALA A 48 -7.74 -0.63 -0.10
N VAL A 49 -6.54 -0.19 -0.50
CA VAL A 49 -6.27 1.20 -0.91
C VAL A 49 -7.08 1.58 -2.15
N GLU A 50 -7.13 0.72 -3.17
CA GLU A 50 -7.92 0.96 -4.38
C GLU A 50 -9.43 1.01 -4.12
N SER A 51 -9.92 0.39 -3.05
CA SER A 51 -11.34 0.41 -2.65
C SER A 51 -11.74 1.64 -1.85
N LEU A 52 -10.79 2.40 -1.31
CA LEU A 52 -11.09 3.64 -0.60
C LEU A 52 -11.65 4.66 -1.60
N GLN A 53 -12.90 5.09 -1.40
CA GLN A 53 -13.59 6.08 -2.24
C GLN A 53 -12.74 7.32 -2.52
N ASP A 54 -11.94 7.70 -1.53
CA ASP A 54 -11.20 8.96 -1.45
C ASP A 54 -9.72 8.79 -1.92
N TYR A 55 -9.25 7.58 -2.31
CA TYR A 55 -7.88 7.41 -2.87
C TYR A 55 -7.67 8.25 -4.15
N ARG A 56 -8.76 8.57 -4.85
CA ARG A 56 -8.77 9.48 -6.00
C ARG A 56 -9.15 10.92 -5.67
N ASP A 57 -9.40 11.27 -4.42
CA ASP A 57 -9.84 12.60 -4.01
C ASP A 57 -8.78 13.33 -3.15
N TYR A 58 -7.69 12.65 -2.75
CA TYR A 58 -6.62 13.21 -1.91
C TYR A 58 -5.40 13.78 -2.65
N THR A 59 -5.35 13.70 -3.97
CA THR A 59 -4.22 14.29 -4.70
C THR A 59 -4.64 15.61 -5.31
N PHE A 60 -3.77 16.60 -5.14
CA PHE A 60 -3.75 17.88 -5.84
C PHE A 60 -3.84 17.63 -7.35
N PHE A 61 -5.04 17.46 -7.90
CA PHE A 61 -5.22 17.27 -9.33
C PHE A 61 -5.30 18.65 -9.97
N MET A 62 -4.44 18.84 -10.96
CA MET A 62 -4.46 20.03 -11.79
C MET A 62 -5.78 20.05 -12.56
N THR A 63 -6.62 21.05 -12.29
CA THR A 63 -7.75 21.37 -13.17
C THR A 63 -7.38 22.60 -13.98
N PRO A 64 -8.05 22.87 -15.12
CA PRO A 64 -7.82 24.10 -15.88
C PRO A 64 -7.96 25.36 -15.02
N ASP A 65 -8.78 25.30 -13.98
CA ASP A 65 -9.08 26.38 -13.04
C ASP A 65 -8.24 26.34 -11.75
N ASP A 66 -7.52 25.24 -11.49
CA ASP A 66 -6.64 25.02 -10.33
C ASP A 66 -5.38 24.25 -10.79
N PRO A 67 -4.44 24.92 -11.47
CA PRO A 67 -3.34 24.29 -12.21
C PRO A 67 -2.27 23.65 -11.33
N ASP A 68 -2.31 23.86 -10.02
CA ASP A 68 -1.43 23.19 -9.05
C ASP A 68 -2.22 22.33 -8.05
N GLY A 69 -3.55 22.24 -8.19
CA GLY A 69 -4.44 21.44 -7.35
C GLY A 69 -4.57 21.92 -5.90
N THR A 70 -4.05 23.12 -5.60
CA THR A 70 -3.98 23.66 -4.23
C THR A 70 -5.36 24.01 -3.69
N VAL A 71 -6.28 24.49 -4.52
CA VAL A 71 -7.65 24.83 -4.11
C VAL A 71 -8.42 23.58 -3.72
N ALA A 72 -8.30 22.50 -4.50
CA ALA A 72 -8.87 21.19 -4.17
C ALA A 72 -8.29 20.63 -2.85
N GLY A 73 -6.98 20.75 -2.66
CA GLY A 73 -6.31 20.34 -1.42
C GLY A 73 -6.69 21.19 -0.19
N ALA A 74 -6.86 22.51 -0.35
CA ALA A 74 -7.17 23.43 0.75
C ALA A 74 -8.62 23.34 1.23
N CYS A 75 -9.58 23.03 0.35
CA CYS A 75 -11.01 22.98 0.68
C CYS A 75 -11.34 21.90 1.74
N ARG A 76 -10.55 20.82 1.84
CA ARG A 76 -10.69 19.79 2.89
C ARG A 76 -10.04 20.19 4.23
N TYR A 77 -9.10 21.14 4.24
CA TYR A 77 -8.40 21.59 5.44
C TYR A 77 -9.22 22.57 6.31
N ALA A 78 -10.29 23.15 5.74
CA ALA A 78 -11.24 23.98 6.47
C ALA A 78 -12.08 23.20 7.52
N GLY A 79 -11.94 21.87 7.60
CA GLY A 79 -12.60 21.01 8.58
C GLY A 79 -11.91 20.88 9.94
N GLY A 80 -10.70 21.42 10.13
CA GLY A 80 -10.05 21.41 11.44
C GLY A 80 -8.55 21.64 11.38
N GLU A 81 -8.15 22.73 12.02
CA GLU A 81 -6.79 23.23 12.22
C GLU A 81 -6.18 23.90 11.00
N THR A 82 -5.73 25.14 11.16
CA THR A 82 -4.93 25.86 10.17
C THR A 82 -3.46 25.60 10.50
N LEU A 83 -2.69 25.01 9.59
CA LEU A 83 -1.25 24.97 9.61
C LEU A 83 -0.84 26.42 9.44
N SER A 84 -0.70 27.10 10.57
CA SER A 84 -0.04 28.38 10.66
C SER A 84 1.30 28.20 9.97
N ARG A 85 1.39 28.68 8.73
CA ARG A 85 2.62 28.73 7.96
C ARG A 85 3.56 29.60 8.79
N GLY A 86 4.44 28.92 9.55
CA GLY A 86 5.47 29.58 10.33
C GLY A 86 6.22 30.52 9.41
N GLY A 87 6.23 31.79 9.79
CA GLY A 87 6.84 32.85 9.00
C GLY A 87 8.33 32.61 8.80
N ALA A 88 8.77 32.89 7.57
CA ALA A 88 10.03 33.54 7.23
C ALA A 88 9.88 34.08 5.80
#